data_AF-A0A2W1K5W4-F1
#
_entry.id   AF-A0A2W1K5W4-F1
#
_cell.length_a   1.000
_cell.length_b   1.000
_cell.length_c   1.000
_cell.angle_alpha   90.00
_cell.angle_beta   90.00
_cell.angle_gamma   90.00
#
_symmetry.space_group_name_H-M   'P 1'
#
loop_
_entity.id
_entity.type
_entity.pdbx_description
1 polymer ?
#
loop_
_entity_poly.entity_id
_entity_poly.type
_entity_poly.pdbx_seq_one_letter_code
_entity_poly.pdbx_strand_id
1 'polypeptide(L)'
;METKTPEAQTESPHETAAPSKEGGGSPMSMGMKMMKKMMGQHSHGSGGSMAMMQKMMGQKGEEAESGDNPMQQMMGTCMGMCTEMLNTMRRTTSLAVYAQPELHQLFEEWLAAREGDVLKLIEERGGSLDPEALAAALSMSPASVTALLAHLQNQGKIRLHAETVEKS
;
A
#
# COMPACT_ATOMS: atom_id res chain seq x y z
N MET A 1 1.84 57.49 -2.36
CA MET A 1 0.94 56.97 -1.32
C MET A 1 1.50 55.61 -0.92
N GLU A 2 2.63 55.49 -0.20
CA GLU A 2 2.87 55.96 1.17
C GLU A 2 1.65 55.63 2.05
N THR A 3 1.65 54.56 2.84
CA THR A 3 2.21 54.47 4.21
C THR A 3 1.46 53.28 4.88
N LYS A 4 1.85 52.59 5.94
CA LYS A 4 2.99 52.55 6.87
C LYS A 4 2.56 51.54 7.94
N THR A 5 3.41 50.57 8.24
CA THR A 5 3.34 49.77 9.48
C THR A 5 3.57 50.66 10.70
N PRO A 6 3.00 50.34 11.87
CA PRO A 6 3.69 50.56 13.15
C PRO A 6 3.79 49.20 13.89
N GLU A 7 4.96 48.72 14.36
CA GLU A 7 5.78 49.17 15.50
C GLU A 7 4.93 49.44 16.77
N ALA A 8 5.21 48.99 17.99
CA ALA A 8 6.34 48.30 18.61
C ALA A 8 5.99 47.96 20.09
N GLN A 9 6.73 47.00 20.67
CA GLN A 9 7.29 46.92 22.04
C GLN A 9 6.41 47.01 23.32
N THR A 10 6.65 46.09 24.27
CA THR A 10 7.09 46.31 25.69
C THR A 10 7.12 44.97 26.44
N GLU A 11 8.29 44.43 26.80
CA GLU A 11 8.98 44.54 28.11
C GLU A 11 8.30 43.79 29.29
N SER A 12 8.98 42.73 29.77
CA SER A 12 8.89 42.12 31.11
C SER A 12 9.43 43.10 32.20
N PRO A 13 9.66 42.74 33.50
CA PRO A 13 9.20 41.66 34.39
C PRO A 13 8.73 42.22 35.78
N HIS A 14 8.26 41.38 36.72
CA HIS A 14 8.31 41.75 38.15
C HIS A 14 8.42 40.54 39.11
N GLU A 15 9.47 40.62 39.94
CA GLU A 15 9.71 40.01 41.26
C GLU A 15 8.48 40.05 42.21
N THR A 16 8.33 39.31 43.32
CA THR A 16 9.22 38.62 44.27
C THR A 16 8.36 37.76 45.24
N ALA A 17 9.06 36.96 46.07
CA ALA A 17 8.74 36.65 47.48
C ALA A 17 8.31 35.21 47.83
N ALA A 18 9.22 34.53 48.54
CA ALA A 18 8.95 33.39 49.41
C ALA A 18 8.27 33.83 50.72
N PRO A 19 7.74 32.87 51.50
CA PRO A 19 8.40 32.59 52.78
C PRO A 19 8.51 31.09 53.15
N SER A 20 9.64 30.77 53.80
CA SER A 20 9.90 29.89 54.97
C SER A 20 8.70 29.13 55.61
N LYS A 21 8.82 27.94 56.23
CA LYS A 21 9.93 27.19 56.86
C LYS A 21 9.43 25.77 57.29
N GLU A 22 10.39 24.86 57.46
CA GLU A 22 10.47 23.73 58.42
C GLU A 22 9.47 22.55 58.37
N GLY A 23 10.02 21.33 58.22
CA GLY A 23 9.34 20.06 58.51
C GLY A 23 10.17 18.86 58.07
N GLY A 24 11.06 18.38 58.95
CA GLY A 24 12.14 17.43 58.65
C GLY A 24 11.73 16.05 58.13
N GLY A 25 12.56 15.53 57.24
CA GLY A 25 12.65 14.13 56.86
C GLY A 25 13.73 13.96 55.79
N SER A 26 14.93 13.49 56.16
CA SER A 26 16.00 13.27 55.18
C SER A 26 15.51 12.32 54.08
N PRO A 27 15.74 12.62 52.79
CA PRO A 27 15.20 11.85 51.66
C PRO A 27 15.62 10.37 51.67
N MET A 28 16.78 10.05 52.27
CA MET A 28 17.20 8.66 52.49
C MET A 28 16.28 7.87 53.43
N SER A 29 15.65 8.50 54.42
CA SER A 29 14.76 7.81 55.38
C SER A 29 13.43 7.38 54.74
N MET A 30 12.97 8.13 53.72
CA MET A 30 11.76 7.81 52.96
C MET A 30 12.03 6.65 51.98
N GLY A 31 13.20 6.65 51.32
CA GLY A 31 13.64 5.55 50.46
C GLY A 31 13.79 4.23 51.21
N MET A 32 14.36 4.25 52.42
CA MET A 32 14.55 3.03 53.22
C MET A 32 13.23 2.46 53.76
N LYS A 33 12.25 3.31 54.10
CA LYS A 33 10.88 2.86 54.47
C LYS A 33 10.12 2.31 53.28
N MET A 34 10.24 2.92 52.10
CA MET A 34 9.64 2.39 50.87
C MET A 34 10.28 1.05 50.47
N MET A 35 11.60 0.93 50.52
CA MET A 35 12.31 -0.31 50.23
C MET A 35 11.95 -1.42 51.22
N LYS A 36 11.89 -1.13 52.52
CA LYS A 36 11.46 -2.10 53.55
C LYS A 36 10.00 -2.54 53.35
N LYS A 37 9.12 -1.63 52.91
CA LYS A 37 7.72 -1.95 52.58
C LYS A 37 7.62 -2.81 51.31
N MET A 38 8.40 -2.51 50.28
CA MET A 38 8.43 -3.30 49.04
C MET A 38 9.03 -4.69 49.26
N MET A 39 10.09 -4.80 50.06
CA MET A 39 10.77 -6.07 50.35
C MET A 39 9.97 -6.94 51.32
N GLY A 40 9.28 -6.33 52.31
CA GLY A 40 8.36 -7.04 53.18
C GLY A 40 7.12 -7.57 52.46
N GLN A 41 6.69 -6.90 51.38
CA GLN A 41 5.54 -7.31 50.59
C GLN A 41 5.89 -8.35 49.49
N HIS A 42 7.18 -8.58 49.21
CA HIS A 42 7.66 -9.58 48.24
C HIS A 42 8.19 -10.88 48.86
N SER A 43 8.22 -11.00 50.20
CA SER A 43 8.58 -12.25 50.88
C SER A 43 7.44 -13.30 50.93
N HIS A 44 6.31 -13.05 50.25
CA HIS A 44 5.13 -13.92 50.23
C HIS A 44 4.62 -14.16 48.79
N GLY A 45 5.52 -14.58 47.89
CA GLY A 45 5.14 -14.81 46.49
C GLY A 45 6.19 -15.53 45.66
N SER A 46 6.91 -16.51 46.24
CA SER A 46 7.80 -17.40 45.48
C SER A 46 6.96 -18.45 44.75
N GLY A 47 6.74 -18.29 43.44
CA GLY A 47 6.15 -19.35 42.63
C GLY A 47 5.62 -18.94 41.25
N GLY A 48 5.19 -17.70 41.05
CA GLY A 48 4.55 -17.28 39.80
C GLY A 48 5.51 -16.91 38.67
N SER A 49 6.57 -16.14 38.98
CA SER A 49 7.44 -15.54 37.97
C SER A 49 8.41 -16.54 37.33
N MET A 50 8.98 -17.46 38.12
CA MET A 50 9.86 -18.52 37.58
C MET A 50 9.09 -19.58 36.78
N ALA A 51 7.88 -19.95 37.19
CA ALA A 51 7.07 -20.91 36.45
C ALA A 51 6.61 -20.37 35.09
N MET A 52 6.31 -19.07 35.02
CA MET A 52 5.97 -18.42 33.76
C MET A 52 7.19 -18.33 32.81
N MET A 53 8.37 -18.04 33.35
CA MET A 53 9.63 -18.05 32.59
C MET A 53 9.99 -19.45 32.08
N GLN A 54 9.81 -20.47 32.91
CA GLN A 54 10.06 -21.87 32.56
C GLN A 54 9.07 -22.38 31.50
N LYS A 55 7.81 -21.95 31.54
CA LYS A 55 6.79 -22.30 30.54
C LYS A 55 7.07 -21.66 29.18
N MET A 56 7.56 -20.43 29.15
CA MET A 56 8.00 -19.78 27.90
C MET A 56 9.27 -20.41 27.31
N MET A 57 10.17 -20.92 28.17
CA MET A 57 11.41 -21.56 27.72
C MET A 57 11.18 -23.01 27.27
N GLY A 58 10.26 -23.74 27.91
CA GLY A 58 9.89 -25.11 27.56
C GLY A 58 9.12 -25.25 26.26
N GLN A 59 8.28 -24.28 25.89
CA GLN A 59 7.58 -24.28 24.59
C GLN A 59 8.49 -23.96 23.40
N LYS A 60 9.73 -23.55 23.62
CA LYS A 60 10.69 -23.22 22.54
C LYS A 60 11.55 -24.43 22.11
N GLY A 61 11.38 -25.58 22.76
CA GLY A 61 12.23 -26.76 22.57
C GLY A 61 11.69 -27.85 21.63
N GLU A 62 10.41 -27.82 21.26
CA GLU A 62 9.77 -28.98 20.60
C GLU A 62 9.09 -28.68 19.26
N GLU A 63 9.24 -27.47 18.70
CA GLU A 63 8.73 -27.13 17.36
C GLU A 63 9.79 -26.33 16.58
N ALA A 64 10.91 -26.97 16.28
CA ALA A 64 11.94 -26.44 15.38
C ALA A 64 12.18 -27.42 14.21
N GLU A 65 11.09 -27.92 13.62
CA GLU A 65 11.11 -28.57 12.30
C GLU A 65 10.06 -27.92 11.38
N SER A 66 10.27 -26.65 11.06
CA SER A 66 9.93 -26.10 9.75
C SER A 66 10.86 -24.92 9.50
N GLY A 67 11.76 -25.09 8.54
CA GLY A 67 12.95 -24.27 8.33
C GLY A 67 12.71 -22.90 7.72
N ASP A 68 11.98 -22.03 8.42
CA ASP A 68 12.05 -20.58 8.23
C ASP A 68 11.74 -19.87 9.54
N ASN A 69 12.68 -19.06 10.02
CA ASN A 69 12.45 -18.24 11.20
C ASN A 69 11.34 -17.22 10.88
N PRO A 70 10.33 -17.01 11.74
CA PRO A 70 9.25 -16.05 11.47
C PRO A 70 9.74 -14.62 11.20
N MET A 71 10.94 -14.27 11.70
CA MET A 71 11.62 -13.02 11.39
C MET A 71 12.14 -12.94 9.94
N GLN A 72 12.62 -14.06 9.36
CA GLN A 72 13.03 -14.13 7.94
C GLN A 72 11.82 -14.06 7.02
N GLN A 73 10.70 -14.70 7.38
CA GLN A 73 9.46 -14.62 6.62
C GLN A 73 8.95 -13.17 6.54
N MET A 74 8.90 -12.48 7.69
CA MET A 74 8.48 -11.07 7.72
C MET A 74 9.39 -10.18 6.86
N MET A 75 10.72 -10.36 6.96
CA MET A 75 11.69 -9.62 6.14
C MET A 75 11.52 -9.92 4.63
N GLY A 76 11.25 -11.18 4.28
CA GLY A 76 10.97 -11.61 2.91
C GLY A 76 9.70 -10.99 2.35
N THR A 77 8.61 -10.95 3.11
CA THR A 77 7.36 -10.29 2.70
C THR A 77 7.55 -8.79 2.48
N CYS A 78 8.28 -8.10 3.38
CA CYS A 78 8.58 -6.68 3.21
C CYS A 78 9.42 -6.42 1.95
N MET A 79 10.46 -7.21 1.71
CA MET A 79 11.28 -7.10 0.50
C MET A 79 10.49 -7.43 -0.77
N GLY A 80 9.60 -8.42 -0.73
CA GLY A 80 8.71 -8.78 -1.84
C GLY A 80 7.81 -7.61 -2.24
N MET A 81 7.16 -6.96 -1.28
CA MET A 81 6.29 -5.81 -1.53
C MET A 81 7.08 -4.61 -2.09
N CYS A 82 8.26 -4.31 -1.55
CA CYS A 82 9.14 -3.27 -2.08
C CYS A 82 9.56 -3.56 -3.53
N THR A 83 9.83 -4.84 -3.85
CA THR A 83 10.23 -5.28 -5.19
C THR A 83 9.06 -5.13 -6.17
N GLU A 84 7.85 -5.52 -5.78
CA GLU A 84 6.64 -5.35 -6.59
C GLU A 84 6.33 -3.87 -6.86
N MET A 85 6.45 -3.03 -5.84
CA MET A 85 6.28 -1.58 -5.96
C MET A 85 7.31 -0.96 -6.91
N LEU A 86 8.59 -1.31 -6.80
CA LEU A 86 9.64 -0.83 -7.70
C LEU A 86 9.42 -1.31 -9.14
N ASN A 87 9.02 -2.57 -9.33
CA ASN A 87 8.70 -3.12 -10.65
C ASN A 87 7.51 -2.40 -11.28
N THR A 88 6.48 -2.11 -10.48
CA THR A 88 5.29 -1.37 -10.91
C THR A 88 5.67 0.06 -11.32
N MET A 89 6.44 0.77 -10.50
CA MET A 89 6.96 2.10 -10.85
C MET A 89 7.78 2.07 -12.15
N ARG A 90 8.70 1.11 -12.29
CA ARG A 90 9.50 0.97 -13.52
C ARG A 90 8.62 0.76 -14.74
N ARG A 91 7.59 -0.09 -14.63
CA ARG A 91 6.63 -0.33 -15.71
C ARG A 91 5.84 0.94 -16.05
N THR A 92 5.33 1.66 -15.05
CA THR A 92 4.58 2.92 -15.25
C THR A 92 5.46 3.99 -15.91
N THR A 93 6.70 4.19 -15.43
CA THR A 93 7.65 5.14 -16.05
C THR A 93 7.97 4.75 -17.49
N SER A 94 8.16 3.46 -17.76
CA SER A 94 8.37 2.95 -19.11
C SER A 94 7.15 3.11 -20.02
N LEU A 95 5.94 3.21 -19.48
CA LEU A 95 4.73 3.48 -20.25
C LEU A 95 4.49 4.99 -20.42
N ALA A 96 4.94 5.81 -19.47
CA ALA A 96 4.79 7.27 -19.50
C ALA A 96 5.49 7.91 -20.71
N VAL A 97 6.53 7.29 -21.26
CA VAL A 97 7.18 7.76 -22.49
C VAL A 97 6.23 7.74 -23.70
N TYR A 98 5.18 6.91 -23.68
CA TYR A 98 4.15 6.86 -24.72
C TYR A 98 3.01 7.87 -24.50
N ALA A 99 2.97 8.55 -23.34
CA ALA A 99 1.97 9.57 -23.02
C ALA A 99 2.34 10.97 -23.57
N GLN A 100 3.28 11.04 -24.51
CA GLN A 100 3.57 12.28 -25.23
C GLN A 100 2.36 12.66 -26.11
N PRO A 101 1.95 13.95 -26.18
CA PRO A 101 0.76 14.37 -26.94
C PRO A 101 0.77 13.92 -28.40
N GLU A 102 1.94 13.95 -29.05
CA GLU A 102 2.12 13.56 -30.45
C GLU A 102 1.89 12.06 -30.64
N LEU A 103 2.39 11.23 -29.72
CA LEU A 103 2.18 9.78 -29.73
C LEU A 103 0.72 9.43 -29.41
N HIS A 104 0.07 10.21 -28.55
CA HIS A 104 -1.34 10.06 -28.24
C HIS A 104 -2.20 10.28 -29.49
N GLN A 105 -1.94 11.37 -30.22
CA GLN A 105 -2.67 11.67 -31.45
C GLN A 105 -2.48 10.58 -32.51
N LEU A 106 -1.24 10.11 -32.71
CA LEU A 106 -0.96 9.01 -33.64
C LEU A 106 -1.69 7.72 -33.23
N PHE A 107 -1.78 7.44 -31.93
CA PHE A 107 -2.54 6.31 -31.42
C PHE A 107 -4.05 6.47 -31.66
N GLU A 108 -4.61 7.66 -31.44
CA GLU A 108 -6.02 7.95 -31.71
C GLU A 108 -6.38 7.81 -33.19
N GLU A 109 -5.55 8.36 -34.08
CA GLU A 109 -5.73 8.24 -35.54
C GLU A 109 -5.65 6.78 -35.98
N TRP A 110 -4.65 6.05 -35.47
CA TRP A 110 -4.52 4.61 -35.73
C TRP A 110 -5.73 3.83 -35.19
N LEU A 111 -6.18 4.14 -33.97
CA LEU A 111 -7.31 3.47 -33.34
C LEU A 111 -8.59 3.73 -34.12
N ALA A 112 -8.87 4.98 -34.51
CA ALA A 112 -10.02 5.35 -35.31
C ALA A 112 -10.03 4.66 -36.69
N ALA A 113 -8.86 4.54 -37.33
CA ALA A 113 -8.74 3.77 -38.57
C ALA A 113 -9.11 2.29 -38.36
N ARG A 114 -8.62 1.68 -37.27
CA ARG A 114 -8.92 0.27 -36.95
C ARG A 114 -10.37 0.04 -36.58
N GLU A 115 -10.98 0.96 -35.85
CA GLU A 115 -12.42 0.94 -35.59
C GLU A 115 -13.22 0.96 -36.90
N GLY A 116 -12.83 1.82 -37.84
CA GLY A 116 -13.44 1.90 -39.17
C GLY A 116 -13.30 0.59 -39.95
N ASP A 117 -12.13 -0.03 -39.92
CA ASP A 117 -11.88 -1.34 -40.55
C ASP A 117 -12.77 -2.44 -39.94
N VAL A 118 -12.90 -2.48 -38.61
CA VAL A 118 -13.76 -3.46 -37.91
C VAL A 118 -15.20 -3.31 -38.35
N LEU A 119 -15.75 -2.09 -38.36
CA LEU A 119 -17.14 -1.85 -38.71
C LEU A 119 -17.42 -2.25 -40.16
N LYS A 120 -16.53 -1.88 -41.09
CA LYS A 120 -16.64 -2.31 -42.50
C LYS A 120 -16.62 -3.82 -42.64
N LEU A 121 -15.71 -4.51 -41.95
CA LEU A 121 -15.63 -5.97 -42.00
C LEU A 121 -16.91 -6.63 -41.47
N ILE A 122 -17.50 -6.09 -40.40
CA ILE A 122 -18.78 -6.60 -39.85
C ILE A 122 -19.91 -6.40 -40.87
N GLU A 123 -20.00 -5.23 -41.50
CA GLU A 123 -21.01 -4.93 -42.52
C GLU A 123 -20.86 -5.83 -43.76
N GLU A 124 -19.64 -5.97 -44.28
CA GLU A 124 -19.32 -6.80 -45.45
C GLU A 124 -19.60 -8.30 -45.21
N ARG A 125 -19.47 -8.76 -43.97
CA ARG A 125 -19.64 -10.18 -43.58
C ARG A 125 -21.04 -10.52 -43.09
N GLY A 126 -21.99 -9.58 -43.16
CA GLY A 126 -23.40 -9.84 -42.84
C GLY A 126 -23.79 -9.69 -41.37
N GLY A 127 -23.05 -8.88 -40.60
CA GLY A 127 -23.46 -8.39 -39.29
C GLY A 127 -23.07 -9.25 -38.08
N SER A 128 -22.48 -10.43 -38.29
CA SER A 128 -21.89 -11.25 -37.23
C SER A 128 -20.52 -11.75 -37.68
N LEU A 129 -19.52 -11.57 -36.82
CA LEU A 129 -18.15 -11.98 -37.12
C LEU A 129 -17.47 -12.51 -35.86
N ASP A 130 -16.80 -13.64 -36.00
CA ASP A 130 -16.03 -14.26 -34.94
C ASP A 130 -14.73 -13.45 -34.62
N PRO A 131 -14.38 -13.25 -33.34
CA PRO A 131 -13.18 -12.52 -32.95
C PRO A 131 -11.86 -13.09 -33.50
N GLU A 132 -11.73 -14.41 -33.71
CA GLU A 132 -10.50 -14.98 -34.29
C GLU A 132 -10.38 -14.63 -35.78
N ALA A 133 -11.50 -14.70 -36.51
CA ALA A 133 -11.56 -14.27 -37.90
C ALA A 133 -11.20 -12.79 -38.06
N LEU A 134 -11.64 -11.94 -37.12
CA LEU A 134 -11.32 -10.51 -37.09
C LEU A 134 -9.85 -10.26 -36.77
N ALA A 135 -9.25 -11.02 -35.85
CA ALA A 135 -7.81 -10.94 -35.55
C ALA A 135 -6.95 -11.27 -36.76
N ALA A 136 -7.31 -12.32 -37.51
CA ALA A 136 -6.63 -12.67 -38.75
C ALA A 136 -6.78 -11.56 -39.82
N ALA A 137 -8.00 -11.04 -40.00
CA ALA A 137 -8.27 -10.00 -41.01
C ALA A 137 -7.52 -8.69 -40.73
N LEU A 138 -7.41 -8.29 -39.46
CA LEU A 138 -6.76 -7.04 -39.06
C LEU A 138 -5.25 -7.20 -38.80
N SER A 139 -4.71 -8.42 -38.91
CA SER A 139 -3.32 -8.73 -38.52
C SER A 139 -2.98 -8.26 -37.10
N MET A 140 -3.93 -8.46 -36.18
CA MET A 140 -3.83 -8.07 -34.77
C MET A 140 -3.80 -9.30 -33.87
N SER A 141 -3.23 -9.17 -32.67
CA SER A 141 -3.34 -10.24 -31.69
C SER A 141 -4.80 -10.44 -31.24
N PRO A 142 -5.24 -11.65 -30.87
CA PRO A 142 -6.59 -11.89 -30.36
C PRO A 142 -6.92 -11.04 -29.13
N ALA A 143 -5.94 -10.81 -28.25
CA ALA A 143 -6.09 -9.95 -27.08
C ALA A 143 -6.36 -8.49 -27.48
N SER A 144 -5.65 -7.97 -28.48
CA SER A 144 -5.86 -6.61 -28.99
C SER A 144 -7.22 -6.45 -29.66
N VAL A 145 -7.67 -7.44 -30.43
CA VAL A 145 -9.02 -7.43 -31.02
C VAL A 145 -10.10 -7.47 -29.95
N THR A 146 -9.94 -8.30 -28.92
CA THR A 146 -10.87 -8.34 -27.78
C THR A 146 -10.98 -6.98 -27.10
N ALA A 147 -9.85 -6.31 -26.86
CA ALA A 147 -9.84 -4.96 -26.29
C ALA A 147 -10.51 -3.94 -27.21
N LEU A 148 -10.27 -4.00 -28.52
CA LEU A 148 -10.89 -3.12 -29.52
C LEU A 148 -12.41 -3.33 -29.61
N LEU A 149 -12.87 -4.58 -29.58
CA LEU A 149 -14.29 -4.92 -29.57
C LEU A 149 -14.98 -4.42 -28.30
N ALA A 150 -14.35 -4.61 -27.13
CA ALA A 150 -14.86 -4.06 -25.88
C ALA A 150 -14.93 -2.53 -25.92
N HIS A 151 -13.92 -1.88 -26.52
CA HIS A 151 -13.91 -0.44 -26.72
C HIS A 151 -15.08 0.04 -27.59
N LEU A 152 -15.29 -0.58 -28.76
CA LEU A 152 -16.40 -0.29 -29.66
C LEU A 152 -17.77 -0.55 -29.02
N GLN A 153 -17.89 -1.60 -28.22
CA GLN A 153 -19.11 -1.91 -27.46
C GLN A 153 -19.39 -0.82 -26.41
N ASN A 154 -18.37 -0.38 -25.68
CA ASN A 154 -18.51 0.69 -24.67
C ASN A 154 -18.91 2.03 -25.30
N GLN A 155 -18.51 2.28 -26.55
CA GLN A 155 -18.97 3.41 -27.35
C GLN A 155 -20.39 3.21 -27.94
N GLY A 156 -20.99 2.03 -27.80
CA GLY A 156 -22.31 1.69 -28.34
C GLY A 156 -22.35 1.45 -29.85
N LYS A 157 -21.19 1.29 -30.50
CA LYS A 157 -21.09 1.09 -31.97
C LYS A 157 -21.40 -0.35 -32.39
N ILE A 158 -21.18 -1.33 -31.51
CA ILE A 158 -21.45 -2.75 -31.77
C ILE A 158 -22.12 -3.40 -30.56
N ARG A 159 -22.69 -4.60 -30.77
CA ARG A 159 -23.16 -5.48 -29.69
C ARG A 159 -22.37 -6.78 -29.74
N LEU A 160 -21.87 -7.22 -28.59
CA LEU A 160 -21.23 -8.52 -28.46
C LEU A 160 -22.26 -9.54 -27.96
N HIS A 161 -22.28 -10.70 -28.60
CA HIS A 161 -23.12 -11.84 -28.23
C HIS A 161 -22.21 -12.99 -27.82
N ALA A 162 -22.56 -13.67 -26.73
CA ALA A 162 -21.87 -14.86 -26.28
C ALA A 162 -22.61 -16.10 -26.79
N GLU A 163 -21.88 -17.02 -27.39
CA GLU A 163 -22.38 -18.31 -27.85
C GLU A 163 -21.57 -19.42 -27.19
N THR A 164 -22.21 -20.52 -26.83
CA THR A 164 -21.53 -21.70 -26.28
C THR A 164 -20.91 -22.50 -27.42
N VAL A 165 -19.59 -22.60 -27.44
CA VAL A 165 -18.88 -23.48 -28.37
C VAL A 165 -18.92 -24.90 -27.82
N GLU A 166 -19.87 -25.73 -28.26
CA GLU A 166 -19.84 -27.15 -27.95
C GLU A 166 -18.65 -27.78 -28.68
N LYS A 167 -17.62 -28.20 -27.92
CA LYS A 167 -16.54 -29.04 -28.44
C LYS A 167 -17.10 -30.41 -28.80
N SER A 168 -17.36 -30.65 -30.08
CA SER A 168 -17.49 -32.01 -30.64
C SER A 168 -16.13 -32.66 -30.85
#